data_AF-A0A401UFF3-F1
#
_entry.id   AF-A0A401UFF3-F1
#
_cell.length_a   1.000
_cell.length_b   1.000
_cell.length_c   1.000
_cell.angle_alpha   90.00
_cell.angle_beta   90.00
_cell.angle_gamma   90.00
#
_symmetry.space_group_name_H-M   'P 1'
#
loop_
_entity.id
_entity.type
_entity.pdbx_description
1 polymer ?
#
loop_
_entity_poly.entity_id
_entity_poly.type
_entity_poly.pdbx_seq_one_letter_code
_entity_poly.pdbx_strand_id
1 'polypeptide(L)' 'MTNNVEEVICLIKHGKDGELLVNGKLYNQRMPGVETLTPLEIAEISTYIYNTWSNDHGLIDVKQVELVLQDCITTKKE' A
#
# COMPACT_ATOMS: atom_id res chain seq x y z
N MET A 1 5.74 -11.69 -1.57
CA MET A 1 5.17 -10.32 -1.48
C MET A 1 4.23 -10.14 -0.26
N THR A 2 3.86 -11.22 0.44
CA THR A 2 2.74 -11.28 1.38
C THR A 2 2.88 -10.55 2.72
N ASN A 3 4.05 -10.00 3.06
CA ASN A 3 4.32 -9.61 4.45
C ASN A 3 4.24 -8.10 4.73
N ASN A 4 3.94 -7.27 3.72
CA ASN A 4 3.97 -5.79 3.84
C ASN A 4 2.67 -5.12 3.38
N VAL A 5 1.53 -5.76 3.62
CA VAL A 5 0.20 -5.26 3.21
C VAL A 5 -0.07 -3.85 3.76
N GLU A 6 0.32 -3.62 5.01
CA GLU A 6 0.11 -2.34 5.68
C GLU A 6 0.91 -1.21 5.02
N GLU A 7 2.18 -1.46 4.66
CA GLU A 7 3.00 -0.49 3.92
C GLU A 7 2.35 -0.17 2.57
N VAL A 8 1.90 -1.18 1.82
CA VAL A 8 1.26 -0.98 0.51
C VAL A 8 -0.01 -0.13 0.64
N ILE A 9 -0.83 -0.35 1.67
CA ILE A 9 -2.01 0.48 1.97
C ILE A 9 -1.61 1.94 2.18
N CYS A 10 -0.59 2.21 3.00
CA CYS A 10 -0.09 3.56 3.23
C CYS A 10 0.46 4.20 1.94
N LEU A 11 1.19 3.44 1.13
CA LEU A 11 1.79 3.93 -0.12
C LEU A 11 0.74 4.32 -1.16
N ILE A 12 -0.35 3.56 -1.29
CA ILE A 12 -1.44 3.88 -2.22
C ILE A 12 -2.07 5.24 -1.85
N LYS A 13 -2.31 5.48 -0.57
CA LYS A 13 -2.94 6.72 -0.09
C LYS A 13 -1.99 7.92 -0.11
N HIS A 14 -0.76 7.73 0.35
CA HIS A 14 0.15 8.83 0.69
C HIS A 14 1.39 8.94 -0.19
N GLY A 15 1.59 7.99 -1.09
CA GLY A 15 2.73 7.95 -2.00
C GLY A 15 4.02 7.47 -1.35
N LYS A 16 5.09 7.45 -2.16
CA LYS A 16 6.47 7.15 -1.76
C LYS A 16 7.42 8.12 -2.43
N ASP A 17 8.46 8.47 -1.69
CA ASP A 17 9.63 9.18 -2.19
C ASP A 17 10.90 8.41 -1.77
N GLY A 18 11.98 8.60 -2.54
CA GLY A 18 13.28 8.00 -2.27
C GLY A 18 13.59 6.76 -3.11
N GLU A 19 14.79 6.23 -2.88
CA GLU A 19 15.35 5.11 -3.62
C GLU A 19 14.77 3.77 -3.14
N LEU A 20 14.44 2.89 -4.08
CA LEU A 20 13.88 1.56 -3.84
C LEU A 20 14.50 0.54 -4.79
N LEU A 21 14.92 -0.60 -4.24
CA LEU A 21 15.35 -1.76 -5.01
C LEU A 21 14.16 -2.71 -5.22
N VAL A 22 13.75 -2.91 -6.47
CA VAL A 22 12.66 -3.82 -6.83
C VAL A 22 13.19 -4.89 -7.78
N ASN A 23 13.19 -6.15 -7.33
CA ASN A 23 13.68 -7.30 -8.09
C ASN A 23 15.08 -7.07 -8.68
N GLY A 24 15.99 -6.46 -7.90
CA GLY A 24 17.37 -6.18 -8.31
C GLY A 24 17.56 -4.93 -9.18
N LYS A 25 16.49 -4.19 -9.49
CA LYS A 25 16.57 -2.93 -10.22
C LYS A 25 16.28 -1.74 -9.32
N LEU A 26 17.10 -0.71 -9.43
CA LEU A 26 16.97 0.53 -8.68
C LEU A 26 15.91 1.44 -9.30
N TYR A 27 15.05 2.00 -8.46
CA TYR A 27 14.06 3.02 -8.80
C TYR A 27 14.18 4.18 -7.83
N ASN A 28 14.14 5.42 -8.32
CA ASN A 28 14.14 6.63 -7.49
C ASN A 28 13.22 7.66 -8.13
N GLN A 29 11.96 7.25 -8.34
CA GLN A 29 10.92 8.10 -8.87
C GLN A 29 9.87 8.33 -7.80
N ARG A 30 9.41 9.58 -7.68
CA ARG A 30 8.30 9.95 -6.81
C ARG A 30 7.02 9.27 -7.26
N MET A 31 6.38 8.55 -6.34
CA MET A 31 5.01 8.07 -6.49
C MET A 31 4.11 8.99 -5.67
N PRO A 32 3.32 9.90 -6.29
CA PRO A 32 2.39 10.73 -5.54
C PRO A 32 1.27 9.89 -4.94
N GLY A 33 0.84 10.25 -3.73
CA GLY A 33 -0.34 9.63 -3.10
C GLY A 33 -1.64 10.10 -3.74
N VAL A 34 -2.69 9.29 -3.59
CA VAL A 34 -4.04 9.61 -4.06
C VAL A 34 -4.97 9.76 -2.85
N GLU A 35 -4.98 10.96 -2.27
CA GLU A 35 -5.75 11.25 -1.05
C GLU A 35 -7.26 11.14 -1.22
N THR A 36 -7.77 11.16 -2.46
CA THR A 36 -9.20 11.03 -2.73
C THR A 36 -9.74 9.61 -2.64
N LEU A 37 -8.87 8.59 -2.64
CA LEU A 37 -9.31 7.19 -2.56
C LEU A 37 -9.90 6.88 -1.19
N THR A 38 -11.07 6.24 -1.20
CA THR A 38 -11.75 5.76 0.01
C THR A 38 -11.08 4.48 0.54
N PRO A 39 -11.27 4.13 1.83
CA PRO A 39 -10.77 2.87 2.38
C PRO A 39 -11.28 1.63 1.63
N LEU A 40 -12.51 1.67 1.11
CA LEU A 40 -13.09 0.60 0.31
C LEU A 40 -12.31 0.39 -1.00
N GLU A 41 -12.08 1.47 -1.77
CA GLU A 41 -11.33 1.39 -3.03
C GLU A 41 -9.90 0.89 -2.80
N ILE A 42 -9.26 1.30 -1.71
CA ILE A 42 -7.91 0.82 -1.34
C ILE A 42 -7.95 -0.66 -0.97
N ALA A 43 -8.98 -1.14 -0.28
CA ALA A 43 -9.15 -2.56 0.03
C ALA A 43 -9.34 -3.40 -1.24
N GLU A 44 -10.13 -2.93 -2.20
CA GLU A 44 -10.35 -3.61 -3.49
C GLU A 44 -9.06 -3.68 -4.31
N ILE A 45 -8.35 -2.54 -4.45
CA ILE A 45 -7.05 -2.48 -5.16
C ILE A 45 -6.03 -3.39 -4.51
N SER A 46 -5.91 -3.35 -3.18
CA SER A 46 -4.98 -4.19 -2.44
C SER A 46 -5.32 -5.67 -2.63
N THR A 47 -6.61 -6.04 -2.49
CA THR A 47 -7.08 -7.41 -2.73
C THR A 47 -6.71 -7.87 -4.14
N TYR A 48 -6.89 -7.03 -5.16
CA TYR A 48 -6.49 -7.36 -6.52
C TYR A 48 -4.97 -7.60 -6.65
N ILE A 49 -4.14 -6.68 -6.12
CA ILE A 49 -2.66 -6.81 -6.18
C ILE A 49 -2.19 -8.11 -5.51
N TYR A 50 -2.75 -8.44 -4.36
CA TYR A 50 -2.35 -9.58 -3.53
C TYR A 50 -2.93 -10.93 -3.97
N ASN A 51 -3.82 -10.95 -4.95
CA ASN A 51 -4.36 -12.19 -5.53
C ASN A 51 -4.05 -12.33 -7.04
N THR A 52 -3.19 -11.45 -7.56
CA THR A 52 -2.71 -11.51 -8.94
C THR A 52 -1.24 -11.98 -8.97
N TRP A 53 -0.74 -12.42 -10.13
CA TRP A 53 0.64 -12.87 -10.34
C TRP A 53 1.06 -14.03 -9.43
N SER A 54 0.20 -15.05 -9.34
CA SER A 54 0.42 -16.28 -8.54
C SER A 54 0.49 -16.04 -7.03
N ASN A 55 0.04 -14.88 -6.54
CA ASN A 55 -0.23 -14.67 -5.12
C ASN A 55 -1.65 -15.15 -4.77
N ASP A 56 -1.83 -15.64 -3.54
CA ASP A 56 -3.13 -16.05 -3.00
C ASP A 56 -3.19 -15.64 -1.51
N HIS A 57 -3.48 -14.37 -1.28
CA HIS A 57 -3.54 -13.79 0.07
C HIS A 57 -4.96 -13.78 0.65
N GLY A 58 -5.97 -13.89 -0.20
CA GLY A 58 -7.37 -13.74 0.18
C GLY A 58 -7.82 -12.29 0.23
N LEU A 59 -8.99 -12.07 0.84
CA LEU A 59 -9.64 -10.76 0.94
C LEU A 59 -8.92 -9.86 1.95
N ILE A 60 -8.63 -8.62 1.54
CA ILE A 60 -8.21 -7.56 2.46
C ILE A 60 -9.46 -6.81 2.91
N ASP A 61 -9.76 -6.83 4.21
CA ASP A 61 -10.99 -6.25 4.77
C ASP A 61 -10.91 -4.73 4.86
N VAL A 62 -12.02 -4.04 4.58
CA VAL A 62 -12.10 -2.57 4.63
C VAL A 62 -11.76 -2.04 6.03
N LYS A 63 -12.18 -2.72 7.10
CA LYS A 63 -11.86 -2.32 8.48
C LYS A 63 -10.37 -2.41 8.77
N GLN A 64 -9.70 -3.42 8.21
CA GLN A 64 -8.24 -3.53 8.33
C GLN A 64 -7.58 -2.32 7.65
N VAL A 65 -8.02 -1.95 6.45
CA VAL A 65 -7.51 -0.78 5.74
C VAL A 65 -7.76 0.51 6.53
N GLU A 66 -8.95 0.70 7.09
CA GLU A 66 -9.26 1.87 7.93
C GLU A 66 -8.32 1.99 9.12
N LEU A 67 -8.08 0.90 9.85
CA LEU A 67 -7.15 0.88 10.99
C LEU A 67 -5.74 1.24 10.56
N VAL A 68 -5.23 0.60 9.51
CA VAL A 68 -3.89 0.86 8.98
C VAL A 68 -3.75 2.31 8.54
N LEU A 69 -4.75 2.88 7.85
CA LEU A 69 -4.71 4.27 7.41
C LEU A 69 -4.65 5.28 8.57
N GLN A 70 -5.22 4.97 9.73
CA GLN A 70 -5.03 5.80 10.94
C GLN A 70 -3.57 5.75 11.42
N ASP A 71 -2.94 4.58 11.37
CA ASP A 71 -1.55 4.37 11.81
C ASP A 71 -0.51 4.87 10.80
N CYS A 72 -0.84 4.98 9.51
CA CYS A 72 0.04 5.54 8.49
C CYS A 72 0.41 7.02 8.77
N ILE A 73 -0.45 7.75 9.48
CA ILE A 73 -0.28 9.19 9.72
C ILE A 73 0.75 9.44 10.83
N THR A 74 0.88 8.52 11.79
CA THR A 74 1.79 8.66 12.94
C THR A 74 3.25 8.38 12.58
N THR A 75 3.51 7.66 11.49
CA THR A 75 4.87 7.27 11.05
C THR A 75 5.55 8.28 10.11
N LYS A 76 4.84 9.31 9.61
CA LYS A 76 5.44 10.43 8.84
C LYS A 76 6.05 11.54 9.72
N LYS A 77 6.20 11.31 11.03
CA LYS A 77 6.68 12.31 12.00
C LYS A 77 8.10 12.01 12.51
N GLU A 78 9.04 11.83 11.58
CA GLU A 78 10.50 11.92 11.83
C GLU A 78 11.20 12.61 10.65
#